data_AF-A0A7V3K5F2-F1
#
_entry.id   AF-A0A7V3K5F2-F1
#
_cell.length_a   1.000
_cell.length_b   1.000
_cell.length_c   1.000
_cell.angle_alpha   90.00
_cell.angle_beta   90.00
_cell.angle_gamma   90.00
#
_symmetry.space_group_name_H-M   'P 1'
#
loop_
_entity.id
_entity.type
_entity.pdbx_description
1 polymer ?
#
loop_
_entity_poly.entity_id
_entity_poly.type
_entity_poly.pdbx_seq_one_letter_code
_entity_poly.pdbx_strand_id
1 'polypeptide(L)'
;MEAMQLVDRLERLLVEGLHIPFTANVIVNEEECLRVVDRLRAVLQEEARKAPAGVGSLRDVEPVVVGPVPPPIPPELAQHDLVKAARAHADQIIAEAMKQAEDLKADADNYVLEELRQLQMQLEGLLRRVRNGIRKLEQEGALASRRSREEQEE
;
A
#
# COMPACT_ATOMS: atom_id res chain seq x y z
N MET A 1 -15.15 32.78 -9.95
CA MET A 1 -16.47 32.35 -9.41
C MET A 1 -16.84 30.94 -9.86
N GLU A 2 -16.58 30.57 -11.12
CA GLU A 2 -16.94 29.26 -11.68
C GLU A 2 -16.17 28.08 -11.05
N ALA A 3 -14.88 28.25 -10.69
CA ALA A 3 -14.09 27.24 -9.99
C ALA A 3 -14.65 26.89 -8.59
N MET A 4 -15.14 27.88 -7.84
CA MET A 4 -15.68 27.68 -6.50
C MET A 4 -16.98 26.84 -6.55
N GLN A 5 -17.84 27.11 -7.54
CA GLN A 5 -19.06 26.34 -7.76
C GLN A 5 -18.80 24.89 -8.21
N LEU A 6 -17.68 24.63 -8.87
CA LEU A 6 -17.26 23.28 -9.27
C LEU A 6 -16.68 22.49 -8.08
N VAL A 7 -15.98 23.16 -7.16
CA VAL A 7 -15.53 22.56 -5.89
C VAL A 7 -16.73 22.19 -5.02
N ASP A 8 -17.69 23.10 -4.85
CA ASP A 8 -18.92 22.83 -4.07
C ASP A 8 -19.74 21.67 -4.65
N ARG A 9 -19.64 21.46 -5.97
CA ARG A 9 -20.31 20.34 -6.66
C ARG A 9 -19.56 19.03 -6.47
N LEU A 10 -18.23 19.06 -6.45
CA LEU A 10 -17.42 17.88 -6.15
C LEU A 10 -17.62 17.44 -4.69
N GLU A 11 -17.68 18.40 -3.77
CA GLU A 11 -17.95 18.17 -2.34
C GLU A 11 -19.32 17.51 -2.14
N ARG A 12 -20.36 18.00 -2.81
CA ARG A 12 -21.69 17.34 -2.76
C ARG A 12 -21.69 15.93 -3.31
N LEU A 13 -21.01 15.66 -4.43
CA LEU A 13 -20.90 14.30 -4.98
C LEU A 13 -20.18 13.33 -4.03
N LEU A 14 -19.20 13.82 -3.27
CA LEU A 14 -18.49 13.05 -2.25
C LEU A 14 -19.34 12.80 -0.99
N VAL A 15 -20.17 13.78 -0.60
CA VAL A 15 -21.05 13.65 0.57
C VAL A 15 -22.28 12.77 0.26
N GLU A 16 -22.87 12.92 -0.93
CA GLU A 16 -24.07 12.18 -1.37
C GLU A 16 -23.75 10.79 -1.95
N GLY A 17 -22.46 10.50 -2.19
CA GLY A 17 -22.00 9.20 -2.70
C GLY A 17 -22.32 8.04 -1.74
N LEU A 18 -22.37 6.82 -2.27
CA LEU A 18 -22.71 5.64 -1.47
C LEU A 18 -21.52 5.29 -0.56
N HIS A 19 -21.63 5.65 0.72
CA HIS A 19 -20.65 5.33 1.75
C HIS A 19 -20.69 3.84 2.09
N ILE A 20 -19.52 3.19 2.10
CA ILE A 20 -19.41 1.79 2.48
C ILE A 20 -19.32 1.71 4.02
N PRO A 21 -20.25 1.01 4.70
CA PRO A 21 -20.23 0.91 6.15
C PRO A 21 -18.93 0.26 6.63
N PHE A 22 -18.40 0.74 7.76
CA PHE A 22 -17.14 0.31 8.37
C PHE A 22 -15.85 0.68 7.59
N THR A 23 -15.92 1.55 6.58
CA THR A 23 -14.74 2.06 5.86
C THR A 23 -14.83 3.57 5.61
N ALA A 24 -13.70 4.21 5.29
CA ALA A 24 -13.66 5.62 4.85
C ALA A 24 -13.91 5.79 3.34
N ASN A 25 -14.36 4.74 2.65
CA ASN A 25 -14.48 4.71 1.19
C ASN A 25 -15.89 5.10 0.73
N VAL A 26 -15.94 5.95 -0.31
CA VAL A 26 -17.19 6.41 -0.94
C VAL A 26 -17.22 5.92 -2.38
N ILE A 27 -18.31 5.28 -2.79
CA ILE A 27 -18.53 4.88 -4.18
C ILE A 27 -19.14 6.07 -4.92
N VAL A 28 -18.43 6.56 -5.93
CA VAL A 28 -18.83 7.70 -6.75
C VAL A 28 -18.83 7.29 -8.22
N ASN A 29 -19.73 7.86 -9.03
CA ASN A 29 -19.72 7.68 -10.47
C ASN A 29 -18.45 8.30 -11.07
N GLU A 30 -17.58 7.44 -11.61
CA GLU A 30 -16.29 7.82 -12.17
C GLU A 30 -16.40 8.87 -13.27
N GLU A 31 -17.33 8.73 -14.22
CA GLU A 31 -17.49 9.69 -15.32
C GLU A 31 -17.92 11.08 -14.83
N GLU A 32 -18.82 11.15 -13.85
CA GLU A 32 -19.31 12.43 -13.35
C GLU A 32 -18.23 13.15 -12.52
N CYS A 33 -17.48 12.38 -11.72
CA CYS A 33 -16.37 12.91 -10.93
C CYS A 33 -15.24 13.41 -11.83
N LEU A 34 -14.84 12.63 -12.84
CA LEU A 34 -13.81 13.01 -13.82
C LEU A 34 -14.20 14.27 -14.59
N ARG A 35 -15.47 14.42 -15.00
CA ARG A 35 -15.94 15.62 -15.71
C ARG A 35 -15.82 16.89 -14.87
N VAL A 36 -16.11 16.82 -13.57
CA VAL A 36 -15.97 17.96 -12.67
C VAL A 36 -14.48 18.30 -12.47
N VAL A 37 -13.64 17.30 -12.29
CA VAL A 37 -12.18 17.47 -12.18
C VAL A 37 -11.57 18.08 -13.45
N ASP A 38 -11.95 17.60 -14.63
CA ASP A 38 -11.46 18.10 -15.92
C ASP A 38 -11.91 19.54 -16.16
N ARG A 39 -13.14 19.88 -15.78
CA ARG A 39 -13.64 21.26 -15.88
C ARG A 39 -12.94 22.19 -14.89
N LEU A 40 -12.67 21.73 -13.67
CA LEU A 40 -11.88 22.47 -12.69
C LEU A 40 -10.45 22.72 -13.21
N ARG A 41 -9.83 21.69 -13.82
CA ARG A 41 -8.52 21.79 -14.46
C ARG A 41 -8.49 22.83 -15.57
N ALA A 42 -9.50 22.86 -16.43
CA ALA A 42 -9.58 23.83 -17.52
C ALA A 42 -9.63 25.28 -17.00
N VAL A 43 -10.47 25.55 -15.99
CA VAL A 43 -10.59 26.88 -15.39
C VAL A 43 -9.29 27.31 -14.70
N LEU A 44 -8.64 26.40 -13.98
CA LEU A 44 -7.34 26.66 -13.34
C LEU A 44 -6.22 26.92 -14.37
N GLN A 45 -6.21 26.21 -15.49
CA GLN A 45 -5.23 26.43 -16.57
C GLN A 45 -5.47 27.75 -17.31
N GLU A 46 -6.73 28.18 -17.45
CA GLU A 46 -7.08 29.45 -18.07
C GLU A 46 -6.69 30.65 -17.20
N GLU A 47 -6.79 30.51 -15.87
CA GLU A 47 -6.23 31.47 -14.92
C GLU A 47 -4.70 31.43 -14.88
N ALA A 48 -4.07 30.25 -14.96
CA ALA A 48 -2.62 30.11 -14.98
C ALA A 48 -1.97 30.66 -16.27
N ARG A 49 -2.65 30.59 -17.42
CA ARG A 49 -2.19 31.20 -18.69
C ARG A 49 -2.16 32.73 -18.67
N LYS A 50 -2.87 33.37 -17.74
CA LYS A 50 -2.84 34.83 -17.56
C LYS A 50 -1.65 35.31 -16.71
N ALA A 51 -0.88 34.40 -16.11
CA ALA A 51 0.31 34.72 -15.33
C ALA A 51 1.59 34.55 -16.19
N PRO A 52 2.57 35.48 -16.13
CA PRO A 52 3.79 35.41 -16.93
C PRO A 52 4.68 34.24 -16.49
N ALA A 53 5.14 33.45 -17.47
CA ALA A 53 5.88 32.21 -17.30
C ALA A 53 7.30 32.42 -16.76
N GLY A 54 7.67 31.68 -15.70
CA GLY A 54 9.03 31.58 -15.18
C GLY A 54 9.41 30.14 -14.80
N VAL A 55 10.18 29.51 -15.69
CA VAL A 55 11.35 28.58 -15.51
C VAL A 55 11.42 27.73 -14.22
N GLY A 56 11.72 26.43 -14.22
CA GLY A 56 12.30 25.53 -15.22
C GLY A 56 12.61 24.13 -14.63
N SER A 57 13.07 23.25 -15.51
CA SER A 57 13.37 21.81 -15.34
C SER A 57 14.32 21.44 -14.20
N LEU A 58 14.11 20.30 -13.55
CA LEU A 58 15.18 19.35 -13.18
C LEU A 58 14.66 17.91 -13.19
N ARG A 59 15.53 17.04 -13.72
CA ARG A 59 15.43 15.59 -13.92
C ARG A 59 16.07 14.84 -12.75
N ASP A 60 15.65 13.58 -12.59
CA ASP A 60 16.30 12.44 -11.90
C ASP A 60 16.31 12.43 -10.35
N VAL A 61 15.54 11.52 -9.73
CA VAL A 61 15.96 10.29 -8.98
C VAL A 61 14.74 9.66 -8.25
N GLU A 62 14.59 8.33 -8.36
CA GLU A 62 13.73 7.39 -7.58
C GLU A 62 12.20 7.40 -7.77
N PRO A 63 11.46 6.29 -7.52
CA PRO A 63 10.03 6.19 -7.77
C PRO A 63 9.30 7.05 -6.74
N VAL A 64 9.27 8.35 -7.03
CA VAL A 64 8.37 9.33 -6.48
C VAL A 64 7.00 8.70 -6.47
N VAL A 65 6.39 8.62 -5.28
CA VAL A 65 4.94 8.57 -5.16
C VAL A 65 4.44 9.78 -5.94
N VAL A 66 4.08 9.58 -7.21
CA VAL A 66 3.53 10.63 -8.07
C VAL A 66 2.10 10.87 -7.64
N GLY A 67 1.95 11.49 -6.46
CA GLY A 67 0.90 12.47 -6.28
C GLY A 67 1.24 13.68 -7.16
N PRO A 68 0.26 14.32 -7.81
CA PRO A 68 0.50 15.54 -8.56
C PRO A 68 1.15 16.58 -7.62
N VAL A 69 2.38 16.99 -7.94
CA VAL A 69 3.05 18.10 -7.26
C VAL A 69 2.14 19.32 -7.38
N PRO A 70 1.60 19.87 -6.29
CA PRO A 70 0.73 21.03 -6.35
C PRO A 70 1.49 22.20 -6.98
N PRO A 71 0.89 22.98 -7.90
CA PRO A 71 1.56 24.15 -8.47
C PRO A 71 1.97 25.13 -7.35
N PRO A 72 3.09 25.85 -7.51
CA PRO A 72 3.55 26.82 -6.52
C PRO A 72 2.48 27.89 -6.29
N ILE A 73 2.04 28.04 -5.05
CA ILE A 73 1.04 29.03 -4.65
C ILE A 73 1.63 30.44 -4.82
N PRO A 74 0.96 31.38 -5.51
CA PRO A 74 1.42 32.76 -5.63
C PRO A 74 1.69 33.38 -4.24
N PRO A 75 2.73 34.21 -4.08
CA PRO A 75 3.11 34.78 -2.77
C PRO A 75 2.02 35.65 -2.12
N GLU A 76 1.07 36.14 -2.92
CA GLU A 76 -0.09 36.94 -2.51
C GLU A 76 -1.17 36.08 -1.82
N LEU A 77 -1.36 34.82 -2.25
CA LEU A 77 -2.27 33.85 -1.63
C LEU A 77 -1.60 33.06 -0.50
N ALA A 78 -0.28 32.88 -0.54
CA ALA A 78 0.50 32.20 0.50
C ALA A 78 0.48 32.92 1.86
N GLN A 79 0.17 34.23 1.87
CA GLN A 79 0.04 35.03 3.09
C GLN A 79 -1.34 34.92 3.74
N HIS A 80 -2.34 34.37 3.04
CA HIS A 80 -3.68 34.19 3.56
C HIS A 80 -3.67 33.08 4.63
N ASP A 81 -4.14 33.35 5.84
CA ASP A 81 -4.10 32.42 6.98
C ASP A 81 -4.78 31.07 6.66
N LEU A 82 -5.76 31.10 5.76
CA LEU A 82 -6.49 29.93 5.26
C LEU A 82 -5.57 28.97 4.45
N VAL A 83 -4.64 29.49 3.66
CA VAL A 83 -3.67 28.67 2.90
C VAL A 83 -2.62 28.05 3.84
N LYS A 84 -2.19 28.79 4.88
CA LYS A 84 -1.28 28.28 5.90
C LYS A 84 -1.94 27.17 6.73
N ALA A 85 -3.20 27.37 7.13
CA ALA A 85 -3.98 26.35 7.84
C ALA A 85 -4.20 25.10 6.97
N ALA A 86 -4.54 25.27 5.69
CA ALA A 86 -4.70 24.16 4.76
C ALA A 86 -3.39 23.37 4.55
N ARG A 87 -2.24 24.05 4.46
CA ARG A 87 -0.93 23.39 4.40
C ARG A 87 -0.59 22.63 5.67
N ALA A 88 -0.76 23.26 6.83
CA ALA A 88 -0.51 22.60 8.11
C ALA A 88 -1.37 21.34 8.28
N HIS A 89 -2.64 21.40 7.85
CA HIS A 89 -3.54 20.25 7.87
C HIS A 89 -3.13 19.17 6.85
N ALA A 90 -2.70 19.56 5.65
CA ALA A 90 -2.17 18.61 4.67
C ALA A 90 -0.91 17.90 5.18
N ASP A 91 0.01 18.64 5.81
CA ASP A 91 1.23 18.08 6.39
C ASP A 91 0.91 17.11 7.55
N GLN A 92 -0.11 17.42 8.36
CA GLN A 92 -0.61 16.51 9.40
C GLN A 92 -1.16 15.21 8.80
N ILE A 93 -2.00 15.30 7.76
CA ILE A 93 -2.55 14.12 7.09
C ILE A 93 -1.42 13.26 6.52
N ILE A 94 -0.42 13.88 5.88
CA ILE A 94 0.72 13.15 5.31
C ILE A 94 1.51 12.46 6.42
N ALA A 95 1.79 13.15 7.53
CA ALA A 95 2.51 12.57 8.66
C ALA A 95 1.75 11.39 9.28
N GLU A 96 0.43 11.50 9.44
CA GLU A 96 -0.43 10.42 9.93
C GLU A 96 -0.45 9.23 8.95
N ALA A 97 -0.59 9.49 7.66
CA ALA A 97 -0.59 8.45 6.63
C ALA A 97 0.75 7.71 6.56
N MET A 98 1.88 8.44 6.68
CA MET A 98 3.21 7.82 6.72
C MET A 98 3.37 6.92 7.94
N LYS A 99 2.93 7.38 9.12
CA LYS A 99 2.97 6.57 10.34
C LYS A 99 2.11 5.31 10.21
N GLN A 100 0.89 5.45 9.69
CA GLN A 100 0.01 4.29 9.46
C GLN A 100 0.60 3.29 8.47
N ALA A 101 1.28 3.77 7.43
CA ALA A 101 1.95 2.91 6.47
C ALA A 101 3.13 2.14 7.10
N GLU A 102 3.90 2.78 7.97
CA GLU A 102 4.97 2.12 8.74
C GLU A 102 4.42 1.07 9.70
N ASP A 103 3.37 1.41 10.46
CA ASP A 103 2.70 0.50 11.39
C ASP A 103 2.13 -0.72 10.63
N LEU A 104 1.43 -0.49 9.52
CA LEU A 104 0.87 -1.56 8.68
C LEU A 104 1.95 -2.48 8.11
N LYS A 105 3.08 -1.91 7.68
CA LYS A 105 4.21 -2.69 7.17
C LYS A 105 4.82 -3.56 8.27
N ALA A 106 5.01 -3.00 9.46
CA ALA A 106 5.52 -3.75 10.60
C ALA A 106 4.58 -4.90 11.00
N ASP A 107 3.27 -4.65 11.00
CA ASP A 107 2.26 -5.67 11.28
C ASP A 107 2.25 -6.79 10.22
N ALA A 108 2.36 -6.42 8.94
CA ALA A 108 2.45 -7.39 7.85
C ALA A 108 3.72 -8.24 7.94
N ASP A 109 4.87 -7.63 8.24
CA ASP A 109 6.13 -8.33 8.42
C ASP A 109 6.05 -9.32 9.61
N ASN A 110 5.45 -8.90 10.73
CA ASN A 110 5.23 -9.76 11.90
C ASN A 110 4.31 -10.94 11.58
N TYR A 111 3.23 -10.71 10.85
CA TYR A 111 2.31 -11.76 10.42
C TYR A 111 3.01 -12.79 9.53
N VAL A 112 3.74 -12.35 8.51
CA VAL A 112 4.48 -13.24 7.60
C VAL A 112 5.52 -14.04 8.37
N LEU A 113 6.21 -13.42 9.33
CA LEU A 113 7.21 -14.09 10.15
C LEU A 113 6.58 -15.21 10.98
N GLU A 114 5.39 -15.00 11.56
CA GLU A 114 4.68 -16.03 12.32
C GLU A 114 4.24 -17.21 11.42
N GLU A 115 3.70 -16.93 10.25
CA GLU A 115 3.35 -17.97 9.27
C GLU A 115 4.57 -18.79 8.84
N LEU A 116 5.70 -18.12 8.58
CA LEU A 116 6.96 -18.80 8.24
C LEU A 116 7.47 -19.67 9.39
N ARG A 117 7.34 -19.24 10.65
CA ARG A 117 7.69 -20.04 11.83
C ARG A 117 6.80 -21.28 11.95
N GLN A 118 5.51 -21.14 11.72
CA GLN A 118 4.59 -22.28 11.73
C GLN A 118 4.96 -23.30 10.65
N LEU A 119 5.24 -22.84 9.43
CA LEU A 119 5.71 -23.68 8.34
C LEU A 119 7.01 -24.39 8.71
N GLN A 120 7.97 -23.69 9.31
CA GLN A 120 9.22 -24.29 9.79
C GLN A 120 8.95 -25.44 10.76
N MET A 121 8.11 -25.23 11.77
CA MET A 121 7.76 -26.28 12.75
C MET A 121 7.14 -27.51 12.09
N GLN A 122 6.26 -27.31 11.10
CA GLN A 122 5.65 -28.39 10.34
C GLN A 122 6.69 -29.20 9.55
N LEU A 123 7.60 -28.51 8.85
CA LEU A 123 8.70 -29.12 8.09
C LEU A 123 9.65 -29.92 8.98
N GLU A 124 10.00 -29.38 10.16
CA GLU A 124 10.80 -30.12 11.15
C GLU A 124 10.10 -31.40 11.62
N GLY A 125 8.79 -31.35 11.83
CA GLY A 125 7.97 -32.52 12.15
C GLY A 125 7.99 -33.58 11.05
N LEU A 126 7.85 -33.15 9.79
CA LEU A 126 7.95 -34.04 8.63
C LEU A 126 9.35 -34.67 8.53
N LEU A 127 10.40 -33.88 8.66
CA LEU A 127 11.79 -34.37 8.64
C LEU A 127 12.04 -35.41 9.74
N ARG A 128 11.53 -35.19 10.96
CA ARG A 128 11.62 -36.18 12.04
C ARG A 128 10.94 -37.50 11.66
N ARG A 129 9.73 -37.45 11.09
CA ARG A 129 9.01 -38.65 10.62
C ARG A 129 9.78 -39.41 9.54
N VAL A 130 10.32 -38.69 8.55
CA VAL A 130 11.14 -39.27 7.47
C VAL A 130 12.38 -39.97 8.05
N ARG A 131 13.13 -39.30 8.94
CA ARG A 131 14.31 -39.89 9.58
C ARG A 131 13.96 -41.15 10.39
N ASN A 132 12.85 -41.13 11.12
CA ASN A 132 12.39 -42.30 11.87
C ASN A 132 12.00 -43.45 10.94
N GLY A 133 11.36 -43.16 9.81
CA GLY A 133 11.04 -44.16 8.78
C GLY A 133 12.28 -44.81 8.17
N ILE A 134 13.28 -44.00 7.80
CA ILE A 134 14.56 -44.50 7.26
C ILE A 134 15.24 -45.43 8.29
N ARG A 135 15.39 -44.98 9.54
CA ARG A 135 16.01 -45.78 10.61
C ARG A 135 15.30 -47.12 10.82
N LYS A 136 13.96 -47.14 10.76
CA LYS A 136 13.18 -48.36 10.91
C LYS A 136 13.49 -49.37 9.79
N LEU A 137 13.52 -48.90 8.54
CA LEU A 137 13.84 -49.75 7.39
C LEU A 137 15.29 -50.25 7.41
N GLU A 138 16.24 -49.42 7.83
CA GLU A 138 17.64 -49.81 8.00
C GLU A 138 17.80 -50.93 9.05
N GLN A 139 17.07 -50.81 10.17
CA GLN A 139 17.05 -51.83 11.23
C GLN A 139 16.41 -53.14 10.75
N GLU A 140 15.27 -53.06 10.05
CA GLU A 140 14.59 -54.24 9.49
C GLU A 140 15.46 -54.94 8.44
N GLY A 141 16.12 -54.18 7.56
CA GLY A 141 17.07 -54.74 6.58
C GLY A 141 18.28 -55.40 7.24
N ALA A 142 18.84 -54.81 8.30
CA ALA A 142 19.94 -55.40 9.05
C ALA A 142 19.54 -56.69 9.77
N LEU A 143 18.33 -56.75 10.33
CA LEU A 143 17.78 -57.95 10.98
C LEU A 143 17.50 -59.07 9.96
N ALA A 144 16.92 -58.74 8.81
CA ALA A 144 16.68 -59.69 7.73
C ALA A 144 18.00 -60.31 7.23
N SER A 145 19.03 -59.47 7.04
CA SER A 145 20.36 -59.91 6.61
C SER A 145 21.08 -60.82 7.61
N ARG A 146 20.78 -60.71 8.91
CA ARG A 146 21.33 -61.57 9.96
C ARG A 146 20.65 -62.94 9.99
N ARG A 147 19.31 -62.98 9.93
CA ARG A 147 18.57 -64.25 9.86
C ARG A 147 18.96 -65.10 8.66
N SER A 148 19.12 -64.47 7.49
CA SER A 148 19.55 -65.18 6.28
C SER A 148 20.97 -65.75 6.35
N ARG A 149 21.83 -65.26 7.26
CA ARG A 149 23.16 -65.82 7.50
C ARG A 149 23.11 -66.97 8.49
N GLU A 150 22.30 -66.84 9.55
CA GLU A 150 22.09 -67.89 10.55
C GLU A 150 21.44 -69.15 9.91
N GLU A 151 20.49 -68.98 8.98
CA GLU A 151 19.87 -70.08 8.22
C GLU A 151 20.80 -70.75 7.19
N GLN A 152 21.93 -70.14 6.85
CA GLN A 152 22.92 -70.72 5.93
C GLN A 152 24.05 -71.47 6.65
N GLU A 153 24.16 -71.30 7.97
CA GLU A 153 25.18 -71.92 8.81
C GLU A 153 24.67 -73.18 9.56
N GLU A 154 23.35 -73.44 9.55
CA GLU A 154 22.68 -74.70 9.96
C GLU A 154 22.57 -75.72 8.81
#